data_AF-A0A956PW91-F1
#
_entry.id   AF-A0A956PW91-F1
#
_cell.length_a   1.000
_cell.length_b   1.000
_cell.length_c   1.000
_cell.angle_alpha   90.00
_cell.angle_beta   90.00
_cell.angle_gamma   90.00
#
_symmetry.space_group_name_H-M   'P 1'
#
loop_
_entity.id
_entity.type
_entity.pdbx_description
1 polymer ?
#
loop_
_entity_poly.entity_id
_entity_poly.type
_entity_poly.pdbx_seq_one_letter_code
_entity_poly.pdbx_strand_id
1 'polypeptide(L)'
;MRENFDPQAPSHEEYSYSYHANGNLLTQNSSFSDPAFSAESENLNYSYVLGTNLLESVEKVGVGVYGMQYDANGNLSSDAMPKLLEGGVEGPVVTSIVSNHQNLPTRIEMDLPNSDHQGVIEYRYDSEGS
;
A
#
# COMPACT_ATOMS: atom_id res chain seq x y z
N MET A 1 -0.09 -52.22 -2.84
CA MET A 1 -0.72 -50.96 -3.28
C MET A 1 0.30 -49.87 -2.97
N ARG A 2 0.97 -49.30 -3.98
CA ARG A 2 1.88 -48.16 -3.78
C ARG A 2 1.03 -46.92 -4.02
N GLU A 3 0.82 -46.12 -2.98
CA GLU A 3 0.25 -44.78 -3.14
C GLU A 3 1.26 -43.96 -3.95
N ASN A 4 0.87 -43.56 -5.16
CA ASN A 4 1.61 -42.55 -5.89
C ASN A 4 1.42 -41.23 -5.14
N PHE A 5 2.42 -40.86 -4.33
CA PHE A 5 2.59 -39.48 -3.92
C PHE A 5 2.94 -38.69 -5.18
N ASP A 6 1.94 -38.03 -5.76
CA ASP A 6 2.17 -36.96 -6.71
C ASP A 6 2.73 -35.79 -5.89
N PRO A 7 4.00 -35.37 -6.07
CA PRO A 7 4.51 -34.22 -5.36
C PRO A 7 3.74 -33.00 -5.84
N GLN A 8 2.84 -32.50 -4.99
CA GLN A 8 2.14 -31.25 -5.23
C GLN A 8 3.20 -30.19 -5.54
N ALA A 9 3.12 -29.57 -6.72
CA ALA A 9 4.08 -28.55 -7.12
C ALA A 9 4.11 -27.45 -6.04
N PRO A 10 5.30 -26.96 -5.65
CA PRO A 10 5.39 -25.93 -4.63
C PRO A 10 4.64 -24.68 -5.09
N SER A 11 3.99 -24.00 -4.13
CA SER A 11 3.48 -22.66 -4.40
C SER A 11 4.63 -21.76 -4.86
N HIS A 12 4.35 -20.94 -5.87
CA HIS A 12 5.31 -20.03 -6.44
C HIS A 12 4.76 -18.61 -6.45
N GLU A 13 5.59 -17.67 -6.04
CA GLU A 13 5.28 -16.26 -6.05
C GLU A 13 6.41 -15.53 -6.79
N GLU A 14 6.04 -14.77 -7.80
CA GLU A 14 6.95 -13.96 -8.60
C GLU A 14 6.63 -12.49 -8.43
N TYR A 15 7.66 -11.67 -8.37
CA TYR A 15 7.56 -10.21 -8.37
C TYR A 15 8.45 -9.63 -9.47
N SER A 16 7.91 -8.67 -10.20
CA SER A 16 8.66 -7.88 -11.19
C SER A 16 8.42 -6.40 -10.96
N TYR A 17 9.48 -5.62 -11.13
CA TYR A 17 9.47 -4.17 -10.88
C TYR A 17 10.08 -3.45 -12.08
N SER A 18 9.52 -2.31 -12.45
CA SER A 18 10.14 -1.38 -13.41
C SER A 18 10.27 0.00 -12.78
N TYR A 19 11.22 0.80 -13.27
CA TYR A 19 11.54 2.08 -12.66
C TYR A 19 11.70 3.16 -13.73
N HIS A 20 11.34 4.38 -13.38
CA HIS A 20 11.74 5.57 -14.11
C HIS A 20 13.26 5.78 -14.03
N ALA A 21 13.79 6.62 -14.93
CA ALA A 21 15.22 6.93 -14.98
C ALA A 21 15.75 7.61 -13.69
N ASN A 22 14.88 8.24 -12.90
CA ASN A 22 15.21 8.85 -11.61
C ASN A 22 15.14 7.86 -10.44
N GLY A 23 14.84 6.58 -10.69
CA GLY A 23 14.75 5.53 -9.67
C GLY A 23 13.37 5.37 -9.02
N ASN A 24 12.38 6.20 -9.37
CA ASN A 24 11.01 6.03 -8.90
C ASN A 24 10.41 4.74 -9.48
N LEU A 25 9.70 3.97 -8.64
CA LEU A 25 9.01 2.75 -9.06
C LEU A 25 7.92 3.11 -10.08
N LEU A 26 7.86 2.45 -11.22
CA LEU A 26 6.89 2.71 -12.27
C LEU A 26 5.79 1.65 -12.29
N THR A 27 6.18 0.38 -12.26
CA THR A 27 5.24 -0.74 -12.16
C THR A 27 5.71 -1.79 -11.16
N GLN A 28 4.77 -2.44 -10.49
CA GLN A 28 4.97 -3.70 -9.78
C GLN A 28 3.96 -4.71 -10.32
N ASN A 29 4.44 -5.88 -10.73
CA ASN A 29 3.56 -7.01 -11.03
C ASN A 29 3.93 -8.17 -10.11
N SER A 30 2.94 -8.73 -9.44
CA SER A 30 3.07 -9.98 -8.70
C SER A 30 2.16 -11.04 -9.28
N SER A 31 2.62 -12.29 -9.23
CA SER A 31 1.79 -13.44 -9.55
C SER A 31 2.03 -14.53 -8.53
N PHE A 32 0.93 -15.06 -8.01
CA PHE A 32 0.91 -16.20 -7.11
C PHE A 32 0.26 -17.38 -7.83
N SER A 33 0.92 -18.53 -7.79
CA SER A 33 0.36 -19.79 -8.27
C SER A 33 0.53 -20.86 -7.20
N ASP A 34 -0.58 -21.43 -6.75
CA ASP A 34 -0.62 -22.60 -5.89
C ASP A 34 -1.56 -23.63 -6.51
N PRO A 35 -1.16 -24.89 -6.69
CA PRO A 35 -2.05 -25.93 -7.25
C PRO A 35 -3.36 -26.14 -6.47
N ALA A 36 -3.42 -25.75 -5.20
CA ALA A 36 -4.61 -25.85 -4.35
C ALA A 36 -5.53 -24.63 -4.42
N PHE A 37 -5.08 -23.52 -5.02
CA PHE A 37 -5.83 -22.26 -5.09
C PHE A 37 -5.88 -21.70 -6.52
N SER A 38 -6.69 -20.67 -6.73
CA SER A 38 -6.67 -19.98 -8.02
C SER A 38 -5.40 -19.15 -8.12
N ALA A 39 -4.80 -19.09 -9.31
CA ALA A 39 -3.70 -18.17 -9.56
C ALA A 39 -4.21 -16.74 -9.43
N GLU A 40 -3.46 -15.91 -8.71
CA GLU A 40 -3.76 -14.49 -8.53
C GLU A 40 -2.64 -13.66 -9.14
N SER A 41 -2.99 -12.53 -9.73
CA SER A 41 -2.01 -11.55 -10.17
C SER A 41 -2.45 -10.15 -9.77
N GLU A 42 -1.49 -9.35 -9.37
CA GLU A 42 -1.68 -7.94 -9.04
C GLU A 42 -0.72 -7.12 -9.89
N ASN A 43 -1.25 -6.11 -10.59
CA ASN A 43 -0.47 -5.17 -11.37
C ASN A 43 -0.74 -3.77 -10.84
N LEU A 44 0.32 -3.11 -10.40
CA LEU A 44 0.30 -1.76 -9.83
C LEU A 44 1.08 -0.81 -10.73
N ASN A 45 0.46 0.31 -11.12
CA ASN A 45 1.13 1.42 -11.80
C ASN A 45 1.27 2.60 -10.84
N TYR A 46 2.45 3.21 -10.79
CA TYR A 46 2.76 4.30 -9.87
C TYR A 46 2.95 5.59 -10.67
N SER A 47 2.28 6.66 -10.23
CA SER A 47 2.40 8.00 -10.81
C SER A 47 2.90 8.98 -9.75
N TYR A 48 3.66 9.99 -10.18
CA TYR A 48 4.34 10.92 -9.30
C TYR A 48 4.03 12.36 -9.68
N VAL A 49 4.01 13.24 -8.68
CA VAL A 49 3.85 14.68 -8.90
C VAL A 49 5.00 15.19 -9.77
N LEU A 50 4.63 15.89 -10.85
CA LEU A 50 5.55 16.31 -11.90
C LEU A 50 6.78 17.05 -11.34
N GLY A 51 7.97 16.58 -11.70
CA GLY A 51 9.24 17.19 -11.29
C GLY A 51 9.67 16.86 -9.86
N THR A 52 8.98 15.95 -9.19
CA THR A 52 9.30 15.51 -7.82
C THR A 52 9.41 13.99 -7.73
N ASN A 53 9.69 13.48 -6.52
CA ASN A 53 9.59 12.06 -6.19
C ASN A 53 8.41 11.76 -5.25
N LEU A 54 7.46 12.70 -5.10
CA LEU A 54 6.24 12.50 -4.33
C LEU A 54 5.28 11.64 -5.15
N LEU A 55 4.85 10.52 -4.56
CA LEU A 55 3.95 9.58 -5.21
C LEU A 55 2.54 10.17 -5.23
N GLU A 56 1.98 10.39 -6.40
CA GLU A 56 0.66 11.02 -6.59
C GLU A 56 -0.46 10.00 -6.50
N SER A 57 -0.29 8.85 -7.15
CA SER A 57 -1.31 7.80 -7.14
C SER A 57 -0.73 6.42 -7.45
N VAL A 58 -1.44 5.39 -6.97
CA VAL A 58 -1.25 4.00 -7.37
C VAL A 58 -2.52 3.52 -8.07
N GLU A 59 -2.39 3.04 -9.29
CA GLU A 59 -3.44 2.32 -9.99
C GLU A 59 -3.25 0.82 -9.76
N LYS A 60 -4.27 0.17 -9.19
CA LYS A 60 -4.38 -1.29 -9.21
C LYS A 60 -5.23 -1.70 -10.40
N VAL A 61 -4.59 -2.30 -11.40
CA VAL A 61 -5.22 -2.60 -12.70
C VAL A 61 -6.47 -3.45 -12.50
N GLY A 62 -7.61 -2.99 -13.04
CA GLY A 62 -8.90 -3.66 -12.93
C GLY A 62 -9.64 -3.43 -11.61
N VAL A 63 -9.06 -2.69 -10.66
CA VAL A 63 -9.69 -2.36 -9.37
C VAL A 63 -9.95 -0.86 -9.25
N GLY A 64 -8.92 -0.01 -9.36
CA GLY A 64 -9.08 1.42 -9.19
C GLY A 64 -7.77 2.20 -9.06
N VAL A 65 -7.91 3.51 -8.85
CA VAL A 65 -6.79 4.44 -8.64
C VAL A 65 -6.92 5.07 -7.26
N TYR A 66 -5.82 5.04 -6.50
CA TYR A 66 -5.76 5.52 -5.14
C TYR A 66 -4.75 6.67 -5.05
N GLY A 67 -5.19 7.81 -4.53
CA GLY A 67 -4.40 9.03 -4.48
C GLY A 67 -3.74 9.28 -3.12
N MET A 68 -2.62 9.99 -3.18
CA MET A 68 -1.90 10.49 -2.02
C MET A 68 -1.89 12.02 -2.07
N GLN A 69 -2.03 12.64 -0.91
CA GLN A 69 -1.99 14.10 -0.80
C GLN A 69 -0.86 14.51 0.13
N TYR A 70 -0.30 15.68 -0.14
CA TYR A 70 0.81 16.22 0.63
C TYR A 70 0.47 17.62 1.13
N ASP A 71 0.96 17.95 2.32
CA ASP A 71 0.88 19.31 2.85
C ASP A 71 1.85 20.26 2.12
N ALA A 72 1.79 21.55 2.45
CA ALA A 72 2.65 22.56 1.83
C ALA A 72 4.16 22.35 2.09
N ASN A 73 4.52 21.54 3.08
CA ASN A 73 5.90 21.20 3.41
C ASN A 73 6.37 19.92 2.69
N GLY A 74 5.48 19.26 1.94
CA GLY A 74 5.75 18.01 1.23
C GLY A 74 5.61 16.75 2.08
N ASN A 75 5.02 16.84 3.28
CA ASN A 75 4.72 15.65 4.09
C ASN A 75 3.42 15.01 3.62
N LEU A 76 3.34 13.67 3.70
CA LEU A 76 2.11 12.96 3.39
C LEU A 76 1.00 13.39 4.37
N SER A 77 -0.17 13.74 3.82
CA SER A 77 -1.34 14.24 4.55
C SER A 77 -2.56 13.33 4.41
N SER A 78 -2.63 12.51 3.36
CA SER A 78 -3.61 11.43 3.21
C SER A 78 -3.10 10.33 2.29
N ASP A 79 -3.59 9.12 2.45
CA ASP A 79 -3.26 7.95 1.63
C ASP A 79 -4.51 7.08 1.46
N ALA A 80 -5.10 7.16 0.27
CA ALA A 80 -6.33 6.48 -0.04
C ALA A 80 -6.16 4.99 -0.41
N MET A 81 -4.91 4.48 -0.46
CA MET A 81 -4.66 3.08 -0.80
C MET A 81 -5.04 2.18 0.38
N PRO A 82 -6.02 1.27 0.23
CA PRO A 82 -6.42 0.34 1.28
C PRO A 82 -5.24 -0.49 1.73
N LYS A 83 -5.01 -0.58 3.05
CA LYS A 83 -3.93 -1.41 3.58
C LYS A 83 -4.40 -2.86 3.60
N LEU A 84 -3.69 -3.76 2.95
CA LEU A 84 -4.01 -5.19 3.08
C LEU A 84 -3.75 -5.64 4.51
N LEU A 85 -4.78 -6.17 5.17
CA LEU A 85 -4.64 -6.87 6.44
C LEU A 85 -4.31 -8.34 6.18
N GLU A 86 -3.77 -9.02 7.19
CA GLU A 86 -3.54 -10.47 7.11
C GLU A 86 -4.83 -11.19 6.65
N GLY A 87 -4.68 -12.08 5.67
CA GLY A 87 -5.81 -12.82 5.08
C GLY A 87 -6.53 -12.12 3.93
N GLY A 88 -5.96 -11.04 3.35
CA GLY A 88 -6.46 -10.45 2.10
C GLY A 88 -7.69 -9.56 2.25
N VAL A 89 -8.03 -9.18 3.49
CA VAL A 89 -9.11 -8.22 3.76
C VAL A 89 -8.58 -6.82 3.49
N GLU A 90 -9.29 -6.04 2.67
CA GLU A 90 -9.02 -4.60 2.55
C GLU A 90 -9.14 -3.97 3.94
N GLY A 91 -8.09 -3.27 4.33
CA GLY A 91 -7.99 -2.58 5.61
C GLY A 91 -8.21 -1.08 5.46
N PRO A 92 -7.90 -0.32 6.52
CA PRO A 92 -8.20 1.10 6.57
C PRO A 92 -7.51 1.89 5.45
N VAL A 93 -8.14 3.01 5.08
CA VAL A 93 -7.51 4.09 4.30
C VAL A 93 -7.20 5.25 5.23
N VAL A 94 -6.08 5.92 4.99
CA VAL A 94 -5.67 7.08 5.81
C VAL A 94 -6.29 8.34 5.23
N THR A 95 -7.23 8.93 5.97
CA THR A 95 -7.97 10.11 5.51
C THR A 95 -7.28 11.41 5.91
N SER A 96 -6.52 11.42 6.99
CA SER A 96 -5.81 12.60 7.46
C SER A 96 -4.57 12.25 8.28
N ILE A 97 -3.48 12.97 8.04
CA ILE A 97 -2.27 12.97 8.86
C ILE A 97 -2.01 14.41 9.26
N VAL A 98 -2.07 14.68 10.56
CA VAL A 98 -1.79 16.00 11.14
C VAL A 98 -0.41 15.97 11.78
N SER A 99 0.50 16.82 11.31
CA SER A 99 1.86 16.92 11.83
C SER A 99 2.03 18.14 12.75
N ASN A 100 2.99 18.04 13.69
CA ASN A 100 3.39 19.18 14.51
C ASN A 100 4.31 20.14 13.72
N HIS A 101 4.76 21.21 14.38
CA HIS A 101 5.67 22.22 13.81
C HIS A 101 7.07 21.68 13.42
N GLN A 102 7.43 20.48 13.87
CA GLN A 102 8.66 19.78 13.47
C GLN A 102 8.41 18.77 12.33
N ASN A 103 7.22 18.80 11.71
CA ASN A 103 6.77 17.85 10.68
C ASN A 103 6.65 16.39 11.15
N LEU A 104 6.45 16.16 12.46
CA LEU A 104 6.21 14.82 13.01
C LEU A 104 4.70 14.53 13.08
N PRO A 105 4.21 13.37 12.59
CA PRO A 105 2.79 13.00 12.64
C PRO A 105 2.25 12.90 14.07
N THR A 106 1.33 13.78 14.46
CA THR A 106 0.71 13.75 15.80
C THR A 106 -0.64 13.03 15.83
N ARG A 107 -1.34 12.97 14.70
CA ARG A 107 -2.65 12.32 14.61
C ARG A 107 -2.86 11.75 13.23
N ILE A 108 -3.28 10.49 13.17
CA ILE A 108 -3.67 9.80 11.95
C ILE A 108 -5.14 9.41 12.11
N GLU A 109 -5.97 9.87 11.18
CA GLU A 109 -7.36 9.48 11.04
C GLU A 109 -7.49 8.52 9.87
N MET A 110 -8.32 7.49 10.05
CA MET A 110 -8.48 6.43 9.07
C MET A 110 -9.93 5.94 9.04
N ASP A 111 -10.44 5.67 7.83
CA ASP A 111 -11.74 5.07 7.66
C ASP A 111 -11.59 3.55 7.63
N LEU A 112 -12.40 2.85 8.42
CA LEU A 112 -12.44 1.40 8.45
C LEU A 112 -13.41 0.90 7.37
N PRO A 113 -13.01 -0.06 6.52
CA PRO A 113 -13.90 -0.58 5.49
C PRO A 113 -15.18 -1.15 6.09
N ASN A 114 -16.31 -0.83 5.46
CA ASN A 114 -17.66 -1.27 5.86
C ASN A 114 -18.07 -0.83 7.28
N SER A 115 -17.55 0.29 7.77
CA SER A 115 -17.90 0.84 9.09
C SER A 115 -18.07 2.35 9.03
N ASP A 116 -19.02 2.87 9.80
CA ASP A 116 -19.11 4.31 10.10
C ASP A 116 -18.07 4.73 11.17
N HIS A 117 -17.23 3.81 11.63
CA HIS A 117 -16.20 4.08 12.61
C HIS A 117 -14.91 4.57 11.96
N GLN A 118 -14.43 5.71 12.46
CA GLN A 118 -13.11 6.23 12.15
C GLN A 118 -12.12 5.76 13.21
N GLY A 119 -11.02 5.16 12.75
CA GLY A 119 -9.86 4.88 13.59
C GLY A 119 -9.05 6.15 13.78
N VAL A 120 -8.53 6.34 15.00
CA VAL A 120 -7.63 7.45 15.31
C VAL A 120 -6.42 6.89 16.04
N ILE A 121 -5.23 7.25 15.55
CA ILE A 121 -3.96 7.00 16.23
C ILE A 121 -3.36 8.36 16.58
N GLU A 122 -3.00 8.55 17.84
CA GLU A 122 -2.36 9.78 18.33
C GLU A 122 -0.94 9.48 18.81
N TYR A 123 -0.01 10.37 18.44
CA TYR A 123 1.38 10.31 18.85
C TYR A 123 1.71 11.51 19.72
N ARG A 124 2.61 11.29 20.68
CA ARG A 124 3.24 12.34 21.47
C ARG A 124 4.73 12.12 21.40
N TYR A 125 5.44 13.21 21.21
CA TYR A 125 6.88 13.22 21.07
C TYR A 125 7.50 13.95 22.25
N ASP A 126 8.67 13.51 22.69
CA ASP A 126 9.53 14.29 23.56
C ASP A 126 10.17 15.48 22.81
N SER A 127 11.07 16.22 23.48
CA SER A 127 11.74 17.39 22.87
C SER A 127 12.65 17.03 21.70
N GLU A 128 13.10 15.78 21.62
CA GLU A 128 13.99 15.29 20.57
C GLU A 128 13.21 14.68 19.40
N GLY A 129 11.87 14.58 19.53
CA GLY A 129 11.01 14.03 18.49
C GLY A 129 10.82 12.51 18.57
N SER A 130 11.06 11.89 19.74
CA SER A 130 10.90 10.45 19.97
C SER A 130 9.59 10.08 20.67
#